data_AF-A0A358AWY3-F1
#
_entry.id   AF-A0A358AWY3-F1
#
_cell.length_a   1.000
_cell.length_b   1.000
_cell.length_c   1.000
_cell.angle_alpha   90.00
_cell.angle_beta   90.00
_cell.angle_gamma   90.00
#
_symmetry.space_group_name_H-M   'P 1'
#
loop_
_entity.id
_entity.type
_entity.pdbx_description
1 polymer ?
#
loop_
_entity_poly.entity_id
_entity_poly.type
_entity_poly.pdbx_seq_one_letter_code
_entity_poly.pdbx_strand_id
1 'polypeptide(L)'
;MSAPTEPTEQPPVAPAKRSPAKPAKPSESDDRTPPPLIGTMPQDPGTENGNATLPPAAETASSPAIESPVPVEIAPEEPEKPQTDQPNSFINGVVSYGSDKMITLTEEQLAELESFLSEGVAPLRREIAGKAYSLVGNVKYFWGGKSLTIGWDARWGNQAVVGSAGSTQTGTVRAFGTDCSGFVLWSMINGFYNADENSPLNREDAGSTQAYVQHIVENVGYGTASQWGNSYEISREEALPGDLLFYNAPGGGGGRNHVGIVIGREADGDLIVCHNSSSRNGVIMEAISEGSSFRHVRRLYLLDELLDEQTE
;
A
#
# COMPACT_ATOMS: atom_id res chain seq x y z
N MET A 1 43.63 1.83 66.26
CA MET A 1 43.93 1.94 64.83
C MET A 1 42.60 1.89 64.10
N SER A 2 42.27 2.90 63.30
CA SER A 2 40.98 2.97 62.59
C SER A 2 41.24 2.78 61.10
N ALA A 3 40.42 1.98 60.43
CA ALA A 3 40.49 1.83 58.98
C ALA A 3 39.91 3.09 58.29
N PRO A 4 40.43 3.49 57.11
CA PRO A 4 39.83 4.53 56.30
C PRO A 4 38.55 4.03 55.62
N THR A 5 37.55 4.89 55.50
CA THR A 5 36.36 4.65 54.67
C THR A 5 36.62 5.06 53.23
N GLU A 6 36.26 4.21 52.27
CA GLU A 6 36.26 4.57 50.85
C GLU A 6 35.18 5.62 50.53
N PRO A 7 35.41 6.51 49.54
CA PRO A 7 34.40 7.47 49.08
C PRO A 7 33.41 6.79 48.13
N THR A 8 32.12 6.98 48.35
CA THR A 8 31.06 6.55 47.42
C THR A 8 31.05 7.44 46.18
N GLU A 9 31.34 6.86 45.00
CA GLU A 9 31.10 7.56 43.73
C GLU A 9 29.59 7.77 43.50
N GLN A 10 29.23 8.96 43.01
CA GLN A 10 27.87 9.22 42.52
C GLN A 10 27.78 8.82 41.04
N PRO A 11 26.69 8.16 40.60
CA PRO A 11 26.50 7.85 39.19
C PRO A 11 26.32 9.13 38.36
N PRO A 12 26.72 9.14 37.08
CA PRO A 12 26.67 10.34 36.24
C PRO A 12 25.24 10.79 35.96
N VAL A 13 25.00 12.09 36.08
CA VAL A 13 23.70 12.71 35.77
C VAL A 13 23.46 12.68 34.25
N ALA A 14 22.36 12.04 33.83
CA ALA A 14 22.00 11.96 32.42
C ALA A 14 21.71 13.35 31.81
N PRO A 15 22.15 13.63 30.57
CA PRO A 15 21.89 14.91 29.92
C PRO A 15 20.40 15.07 29.56
N ALA A 16 19.83 16.24 29.87
CA ALA A 16 18.43 16.52 29.61
C ALA A 16 18.11 16.51 28.10
N LYS A 17 17.10 15.73 27.69
CA LYS A 17 16.60 15.69 26.31
C LYS A 17 16.13 17.10 25.88
N ARG A 18 16.78 17.69 24.86
CA ARG A 18 16.28 18.90 24.19
C ARG A 18 15.27 18.51 23.12
N SER A 19 14.06 19.04 23.19
CA SER A 19 13.07 18.92 22.11
C SER A 19 13.60 19.58 20.82
N PRO A 20 13.42 18.97 19.64
CA PRO A 20 13.83 19.58 18.37
C PRO A 20 12.99 20.83 18.08
N ALA A 21 13.64 21.89 17.59
CA ALA A 21 12.97 23.13 17.23
C ALA A 21 12.28 23.00 15.86
N LYS A 22 11.04 23.49 15.76
CA LYS A 22 10.25 23.48 14.53
C LYS A 22 10.91 24.37 13.45
N PRO A 23 11.21 23.85 12.24
CA PRO A 23 11.79 24.66 11.17
C PRO A 23 10.88 25.82 10.76
N ALA A 24 11.48 26.99 10.48
CA ALA A 24 10.78 28.14 9.94
C ALA A 24 10.52 27.99 8.43
N LYS A 25 9.40 28.55 7.94
CA LYS A 25 9.14 28.65 6.49
C LYS A 25 10.13 29.62 5.83
N PRO A 26 10.73 29.26 4.68
CA PRO A 26 11.30 30.24 3.75
C PRO A 26 10.21 31.17 3.17
N SER A 27 10.61 32.37 2.76
CA SER A 27 9.75 33.38 2.12
C SER A 27 9.65 33.22 0.59
N GLU A 28 8.85 34.09 -0.03
CA GLU A 28 8.49 34.05 -1.45
C GLU A 28 9.59 34.50 -2.44
N SER A 29 9.21 34.40 -3.72
CA SER A 29 9.82 34.92 -4.97
C SER A 29 11.17 34.37 -5.43
N ASP A 30 11.12 33.62 -6.54
CA ASP A 30 11.99 33.88 -7.69
C ASP A 30 11.21 33.59 -9.00
N ASP A 31 11.30 34.49 -9.98
CA ASP A 31 10.50 34.45 -11.23
C ASP A 31 11.36 33.94 -12.40
N ARG A 32 10.96 32.83 -13.03
CA ARG A 32 11.73 32.18 -14.10
C ARG A 32 10.84 31.55 -15.17
N THR A 33 10.55 32.33 -16.21
CA THR A 33 9.85 31.92 -17.44
C THR A 33 10.57 30.75 -18.16
N PRO A 34 9.85 29.69 -18.61
CA PRO A 34 10.45 28.64 -19.44
C PRO A 34 10.64 29.08 -20.91
N PRO A 35 11.70 28.61 -21.59
CA PRO A 35 11.94 28.88 -23.02
C PRO A 35 11.04 28.02 -23.95
N PRO A 36 10.87 28.40 -25.23
CA PRO A 36 9.83 27.84 -26.11
C PRO A 36 10.20 26.51 -26.80
N LEU A 37 9.16 25.77 -27.21
CA LEU A 37 9.22 24.54 -28.01
C LEU A 37 9.49 24.82 -29.50
N ILE A 38 10.40 24.05 -30.12
CA ILE A 38 10.58 23.92 -31.58
C ILE A 38 10.92 22.46 -31.92
N GLY A 39 10.33 21.88 -32.98
CA GLY A 39 10.62 20.51 -33.44
C GLY A 39 9.40 19.70 -33.89
N THR A 40 8.59 20.24 -34.82
CA THR A 40 8.42 19.72 -36.20
C THR A 40 7.85 18.29 -36.35
N MET A 41 6.70 18.19 -37.03
CA MET A 41 6.03 16.94 -37.42
C MET A 41 6.79 16.17 -38.54
N PRO A 42 6.31 14.98 -38.93
CA PRO A 42 5.37 14.92 -40.08
C PRO A 42 4.02 14.25 -39.78
N GLN A 43 3.00 14.65 -40.54
CA GLN A 43 1.77 13.89 -40.79
C GLN A 43 1.66 13.62 -42.30
N ASP A 44 0.97 12.54 -42.68
CA ASP A 44 0.33 12.36 -44.00
C ASP A 44 -0.73 11.22 -43.92
N PRO A 45 -1.64 11.00 -44.89
CA PRO A 45 -2.93 11.71 -44.87
C PRO A 45 -4.17 10.82 -45.13
N GLY A 46 -5.36 11.46 -45.11
CA GLY A 46 -6.65 10.89 -45.56
C GLY A 46 -7.69 10.83 -44.42
N THR A 47 -8.96 11.20 -44.60
CA THR A 47 -9.73 11.46 -45.84
C THR A 47 -10.76 12.58 -45.62
N GLU A 48 -11.04 13.41 -46.64
CA GLU A 48 -12.08 14.45 -46.59
C GLU A 48 -13.48 13.92 -47.00
N ASN A 49 -14.54 14.55 -46.46
CA ASN A 49 -15.87 14.82 -47.06
C ASN A 49 -16.80 15.45 -45.99
N GLY A 50 -17.65 16.46 -46.23
CA GLY A 50 -17.81 17.27 -47.45
C GLY A 50 -19.18 17.96 -47.61
N ASN A 51 -19.44 19.07 -46.88
CA ASN A 51 -20.58 20.01 -47.11
C ASN A 51 -22.02 19.44 -46.84
N ALA A 52 -23.14 20.21 -46.74
CA ALA A 52 -23.41 21.66 -46.80
C ALA A 52 -24.67 22.11 -45.99
N THR A 53 -24.72 23.42 -45.74
CA THR A 53 -25.75 24.44 -45.36
C THR A 53 -27.28 24.15 -45.30
N LEU A 54 -27.95 24.88 -44.38
CA LEU A 54 -29.41 25.22 -44.25
C LEU A 54 -29.87 26.29 -45.30
N PRO A 55 -31.05 27.02 -45.30
CA PRO A 55 -32.12 27.28 -44.30
C PRO A 55 -33.60 27.36 -44.88
N PRO A 56 -34.52 28.32 -44.55
CA PRO A 56 -35.39 28.49 -43.34
C PRO A 56 -36.93 28.72 -43.57
N ALA A 57 -37.73 28.66 -42.48
CA ALA A 57 -38.98 29.43 -42.18
C ALA A 57 -39.40 29.12 -40.70
N ALA A 58 -39.89 30.00 -39.80
CA ALA A 58 -41.00 30.99 -39.80
C ALA A 58 -42.41 30.33 -39.88
N GLU A 59 -43.45 30.65 -39.10
CA GLU A 59 -43.71 31.57 -37.95
C GLU A 59 -45.11 31.19 -37.34
N THR A 60 -45.65 31.60 -36.17
CA THR A 60 -45.36 32.60 -35.09
C THR A 60 -45.23 31.90 -33.70
N ALA A 61 -45.86 32.14 -32.52
CA ALA A 61 -46.91 33.05 -31.98
C ALA A 61 -46.86 33.15 -30.42
N SER A 62 -47.76 33.94 -29.80
CA SER A 62 -47.97 34.11 -28.33
C SER A 62 -49.39 33.61 -27.91
N SER A 63 -49.93 33.64 -26.67
CA SER A 63 -49.64 34.21 -25.32
C SER A 63 -50.60 33.51 -24.28
N PRO A 64 -50.63 33.77 -22.94
CA PRO A 64 -49.88 34.70 -22.09
C PRO A 64 -49.15 34.01 -20.89
N ALA A 65 -48.61 34.79 -19.95
CA ALA A 65 -47.83 34.31 -18.80
C ALA A 65 -48.67 33.83 -17.59
N ILE A 66 -48.12 32.86 -16.86
CA ILE A 66 -48.45 32.53 -15.47
C ILE A 66 -47.12 32.48 -14.72
N GLU A 67 -46.97 33.25 -13.63
CA GLU A 67 -45.79 33.15 -12.76
C GLU A 67 -45.75 31.77 -12.10
N SER A 68 -44.74 30.98 -12.47
CA SER A 68 -44.38 29.72 -11.81
C SER A 68 -43.09 29.95 -11.01
N PRO A 69 -42.93 29.32 -9.84
CA PRO A 69 -41.82 29.62 -8.93
C PRO A 69 -40.47 29.35 -9.61
N VAL A 70 -39.49 30.21 -9.31
CA VAL A 70 -38.10 30.06 -9.78
C VAL A 70 -37.60 28.66 -9.39
N PRO A 71 -37.18 27.81 -10.36
CA PRO A 71 -36.50 26.58 -10.03
C PRO A 71 -35.22 26.93 -9.28
N VAL A 72 -35.05 26.36 -8.08
CA VAL A 72 -33.71 26.35 -7.47
C VAL A 72 -32.85 25.51 -8.40
N GLU A 73 -31.89 26.15 -9.07
CA GLU A 73 -30.89 25.47 -9.88
C GLU A 73 -29.99 24.69 -8.92
N ILE A 74 -30.40 23.45 -8.63
CA ILE A 74 -29.55 22.45 -8.00
C ILE A 74 -28.42 22.23 -9.00
N ALA A 75 -27.27 22.86 -8.73
CA ALA A 75 -26.06 22.62 -9.48
C ALA A 75 -25.83 21.11 -9.53
N PRO A 76 -25.52 20.53 -10.70
CA PRO A 76 -25.31 19.09 -10.80
C PRO A 76 -24.22 18.70 -9.80
N GLU A 77 -24.53 17.76 -8.92
CA GLU A 77 -23.53 17.19 -8.02
C GLU A 77 -22.35 16.72 -8.89
N GLU A 78 -21.12 17.16 -8.57
CA GLU A 78 -19.95 16.58 -9.21
C GLU A 78 -20.04 15.07 -9.00
N PRO A 79 -19.99 14.25 -10.07
CA PRO A 79 -20.13 12.81 -9.92
C PRO A 79 -19.02 12.31 -9.00
N GLU A 80 -19.41 11.84 -7.81
CA GLU A 80 -18.46 11.43 -6.77
C GLU A 80 -17.45 10.47 -7.41
N LYS A 81 -16.16 10.84 -7.33
CA LYS A 81 -15.07 10.03 -7.88
C LYS A 81 -15.15 8.68 -7.17
N PRO A 82 -15.38 7.58 -7.89
CA PRO A 82 -15.80 6.32 -7.28
C PRO A 82 -14.75 5.87 -6.27
N GLN A 83 -15.17 5.66 -5.02
CA GLN A 83 -14.29 5.15 -3.97
C GLN A 83 -13.82 3.74 -4.33
N THR A 84 -12.57 3.62 -4.79
CA THR A 84 -12.01 2.39 -5.38
C THR A 84 -11.53 1.36 -4.35
N ASP A 85 -11.69 1.62 -3.06
CA ASP A 85 -11.06 0.84 -1.99
C ASP A 85 -11.85 -0.41 -1.54
N GLN A 86 -13.09 -0.61 -2.03
CA GLN A 86 -13.88 -1.81 -1.73
C GLN A 86 -13.68 -2.93 -2.78
N PRO A 87 -13.56 -4.22 -2.37
CA PRO A 87 -13.13 -5.31 -3.25
C PRO A 87 -14.25 -5.84 -4.17
N ASN A 88 -14.41 -5.23 -5.34
CA ASN A 88 -15.33 -5.69 -6.39
C ASN A 88 -14.78 -6.88 -7.18
N SER A 89 -14.90 -8.09 -6.62
CA SER A 89 -14.56 -9.36 -7.29
C SER A 89 -15.71 -10.37 -7.20
N PHE A 90 -16.30 -10.74 -8.35
CA PHE A 90 -17.35 -11.75 -8.43
C PHE A 90 -16.74 -13.13 -8.70
N ILE A 91 -16.97 -14.09 -7.80
CA ILE A 91 -16.46 -15.47 -7.85
C ILE A 91 -17.64 -16.44 -7.83
N ASN A 92 -17.87 -17.14 -8.93
CA ASN A 92 -19.02 -18.03 -9.10
C ASN A 92 -18.71 -19.45 -8.62
N GLY A 93 -18.90 -19.67 -7.32
CA GLY A 93 -18.50 -20.90 -6.64
C GLY A 93 -17.04 -20.86 -6.19
N VAL A 94 -16.75 -21.41 -5.02
CA VAL A 94 -15.40 -21.43 -4.43
C VAL A 94 -14.98 -22.88 -4.19
N VAL A 95 -13.87 -23.27 -4.79
CA VAL A 95 -13.13 -24.51 -4.54
C VAL A 95 -11.80 -24.10 -3.91
N SER A 96 -11.45 -24.64 -2.74
CA SER A 96 -10.13 -24.33 -2.16
C SER A 96 -9.03 -25.05 -2.93
N TYR A 97 -8.23 -24.29 -3.67
CA TYR A 97 -7.04 -24.81 -4.38
C TYR A 97 -5.82 -24.99 -3.45
N GLY A 98 -5.95 -24.60 -2.18
CA GLY A 98 -4.90 -24.67 -1.17
C GLY A 98 -5.42 -24.77 0.26
N SER A 99 -4.52 -24.56 1.21
CA SER A 99 -4.75 -24.54 2.66
C SER A 99 -3.54 -23.89 3.35
N ASP A 100 -3.56 -23.71 4.66
CA ASP A 100 -2.46 -23.10 5.43
C ASP A 100 -1.11 -23.80 5.23
N LYS A 101 -1.13 -25.07 4.84
CA LYS A 101 0.07 -25.84 4.45
C LYS A 101 0.83 -25.28 3.24
N MET A 102 0.18 -24.49 2.37
CA MET A 102 0.85 -23.80 1.27
C MET A 102 1.58 -22.53 1.70
N ILE A 103 1.20 -21.96 2.84
CA ILE A 103 1.78 -20.72 3.42
C ILE A 103 2.53 -21.01 4.73
N THR A 104 2.76 -22.29 5.02
CA THR A 104 3.72 -22.78 6.02
C THR A 104 5.07 -22.91 5.33
N LEU A 105 6.07 -22.16 5.77
CA LEU A 105 7.42 -22.22 5.20
C LEU A 105 8.07 -23.58 5.50
N THR A 106 8.79 -24.14 4.53
CA THR A 106 9.66 -25.31 4.76
C THR A 106 10.92 -24.93 5.57
N GLU A 107 11.66 -25.92 6.08
CA GLU A 107 12.94 -25.69 6.76
C GLU A 107 13.97 -24.97 5.86
N GLU A 108 13.98 -25.29 4.56
CA GLU A 108 14.81 -24.63 3.54
C GLU A 108 14.40 -23.17 3.32
N GLN A 109 13.09 -22.91 3.23
CA GLN A 109 12.51 -21.57 3.11
C GLN A 109 12.72 -20.70 4.35
N LEU A 110 12.67 -21.31 5.54
CA LEU A 110 13.01 -20.63 6.80
C LEU A 110 14.50 -20.30 6.84
N ALA A 111 15.38 -21.23 6.43
CA ALA A 111 16.82 -20.98 6.37
C ALA A 111 17.20 -19.89 5.34
N GLU A 112 16.53 -19.84 4.18
CA GLU A 112 16.68 -18.73 3.22
C GLU A 112 16.24 -17.40 3.85
N LEU A 113 15.04 -17.33 4.42
CA LEU A 113 14.53 -16.11 5.06
C LEU A 113 15.45 -15.61 6.19
N GLU A 114 15.84 -16.50 7.11
CA GLU A 114 16.74 -16.16 8.23
C GLU A 114 18.11 -15.68 7.75
N SER A 115 18.59 -16.11 6.57
CA SER A 115 19.84 -15.60 5.98
C SER A 115 19.77 -14.12 5.56
N PHE A 116 18.56 -13.58 5.40
CA PHE A 116 18.32 -12.17 5.06
C PHE A 116 18.06 -11.28 6.29
N LEU A 117 17.89 -11.88 7.48
CA LEU A 117 17.54 -11.18 8.71
C LEU A 117 18.78 -10.70 9.46
N SER A 118 18.74 -9.45 9.94
CA SER A 118 19.76 -8.93 10.85
C SER A 118 19.65 -9.60 12.22
N GLU A 119 20.79 -9.86 12.87
CA GLU A 119 20.84 -10.29 14.27
C GLU A 119 20.02 -9.32 15.16
N GLY A 120 19.24 -9.88 16.09
CA GLY A 120 18.39 -9.07 16.98
C GLY A 120 17.11 -8.50 16.36
N VAL A 121 16.72 -8.89 15.13
CA VAL A 121 15.42 -8.48 14.56
C VAL A 121 14.25 -8.92 15.46
N ALA A 122 13.34 -7.99 15.75
CA ALA A 122 12.18 -8.23 16.62
C ALA A 122 11.28 -9.37 16.11
N PRO A 123 10.70 -10.22 16.99
CA PRO A 123 9.85 -11.34 16.58
C PRO A 123 8.69 -10.95 15.67
N LEU A 124 8.02 -9.83 15.95
CA LEU A 124 6.95 -9.30 15.10
C LEU A 124 7.42 -9.00 13.67
N ARG A 125 8.60 -8.38 13.51
CA ARG A 125 9.17 -8.08 12.18
C ARG A 125 9.54 -9.36 11.41
N ARG A 126 10.03 -10.38 12.12
CA ARG A 126 10.28 -11.73 11.56
C ARG A 126 8.99 -12.40 11.08
N GLU A 127 7.91 -12.33 11.85
CA GLU A 127 6.62 -12.90 11.46
C GLU A 127 6.00 -12.19 10.25
N ILE A 128 6.03 -10.86 10.18
CA ILE A 128 5.58 -10.10 9.00
C ILE A 128 6.39 -10.51 7.76
N ALA A 129 7.71 -10.61 7.88
CA ALA A 129 8.58 -11.05 6.79
C ALA A 129 8.27 -12.50 6.36
N GLY A 130 8.06 -13.40 7.32
CA GLY A 130 7.66 -14.78 7.08
C GLY A 130 6.33 -14.93 6.36
N LYS A 131 5.30 -14.14 6.72
CA LYS A 131 4.01 -14.17 6.02
C LYS A 131 4.11 -13.54 4.62
N ALA A 132 4.87 -12.45 4.47
CA ALA A 132 5.11 -11.83 3.17
C ALA A 132 5.83 -12.78 2.20
N TYR A 133 6.84 -13.50 2.70
CA TYR A 133 7.61 -14.48 1.93
C TYR A 133 6.83 -15.78 1.65
N SER A 134 5.94 -16.23 2.54
CA SER A 134 5.17 -17.48 2.33
C SER A 134 4.14 -17.43 1.18
N LEU A 135 3.79 -16.24 0.70
CA LEU A 135 2.96 -16.10 -0.50
C LEU A 135 3.73 -16.22 -1.83
N VAL A 136 5.07 -16.15 -1.82
CA VAL A 136 5.93 -16.17 -3.02
C VAL A 136 5.65 -17.41 -3.87
N GLY A 137 5.40 -17.20 -5.17
CA GLY A 137 5.01 -18.25 -6.12
C GLY A 137 3.57 -18.78 -5.95
N ASN A 138 3.10 -18.89 -4.71
CA ASN A 138 1.80 -19.46 -4.32
C ASN A 138 0.61 -18.61 -4.80
N VAL A 139 0.62 -17.29 -4.51
CA VAL A 139 -0.51 -16.39 -4.82
C VAL A 139 -0.29 -15.66 -6.15
N LYS A 140 -1.36 -15.57 -6.96
CA LYS A 140 -1.34 -14.93 -8.29
C LYS A 140 -1.73 -13.45 -8.23
N TYR A 141 -1.41 -12.72 -9.29
CA TYR A 141 -1.80 -11.32 -9.42
C TYR A 141 -3.25 -11.18 -9.88
N PHE A 142 -4.03 -10.43 -9.11
CA PHE A 142 -5.41 -10.07 -9.44
C PHE A 142 -5.63 -8.58 -9.14
N TRP A 143 -5.88 -7.77 -10.17
CA TRP A 143 -6.11 -6.33 -10.01
C TRP A 143 -7.32 -6.05 -9.12
N GLY A 144 -7.16 -5.25 -8.06
CA GLY A 144 -8.18 -5.01 -7.04
C GLY A 144 -8.25 -6.09 -5.95
N GLY A 145 -7.57 -7.22 -6.11
CA GLY A 145 -7.70 -8.39 -5.22
C GLY A 145 -7.28 -8.10 -3.79
N LYS A 146 -8.18 -8.38 -2.84
CA LYS A 146 -7.96 -8.24 -1.39
C LYS A 146 -8.32 -9.53 -0.67
N SER A 147 -7.50 -9.89 0.32
CA SER A 147 -7.86 -10.89 1.33
C SER A 147 -7.75 -10.28 2.72
N LEU A 148 -8.75 -10.60 3.55
CA LEU A 148 -8.80 -10.29 4.97
C LEU A 148 -8.78 -11.58 5.82
N THR A 149 -8.51 -12.71 5.18
CA THR A 149 -8.51 -14.03 5.80
C THR A 149 -7.26 -14.21 6.64
N ILE A 150 -7.42 -14.65 7.88
CA ILE A 150 -6.34 -15.24 8.67
C ILE A 150 -6.13 -16.66 8.14
N GLY A 151 -4.90 -16.99 7.78
CA GLY A 151 -4.57 -18.21 7.05
C GLY A 151 -4.87 -18.10 5.55
N TRP A 152 -4.99 -19.27 4.90
CA TRP A 152 -5.18 -19.39 3.47
C TRP A 152 -6.59 -18.96 3.02
N ASP A 153 -6.64 -18.02 2.08
CA ASP A 153 -7.90 -17.63 1.45
C ASP A 153 -8.36 -18.69 0.44
N ALA A 154 -9.42 -19.43 0.79
CA ALA A 154 -10.01 -20.46 -0.07
C ALA A 154 -10.45 -19.93 -1.46
N ARG A 155 -10.59 -18.61 -1.64
CA ARG A 155 -10.88 -17.97 -2.93
C ARG A 155 -9.67 -17.97 -3.88
N TRP A 156 -8.43 -17.99 -3.38
CA TRP A 156 -7.25 -17.96 -4.25
C TRP A 156 -7.22 -19.13 -5.25
N GLY A 157 -6.80 -18.85 -6.48
CA GLY A 157 -6.80 -19.81 -7.60
C GLY A 157 -8.13 -19.93 -8.36
N ASN A 158 -9.28 -19.61 -7.74
CA ASN A 158 -10.59 -19.68 -8.40
C ASN A 158 -10.70 -18.67 -9.54
N GLN A 159 -11.44 -19.01 -10.60
CA GLN A 159 -11.68 -18.07 -11.70
C GLN A 159 -12.68 -16.99 -11.28
N ALA A 160 -12.28 -15.74 -11.39
CA ALA A 160 -13.04 -14.56 -10.99
C ALA A 160 -12.97 -13.48 -12.07
N VAL A 161 -14.03 -12.66 -12.18
CA VAL A 161 -14.02 -11.48 -13.06
C VAL A 161 -13.35 -10.31 -12.32
N VAL A 162 -12.36 -9.69 -12.97
CA VAL A 162 -11.69 -8.48 -12.46
C VAL A 162 -12.66 -7.30 -12.54
N GLY A 163 -13.39 -7.02 -11.45
CA GLY A 163 -14.40 -5.94 -11.40
C GLY A 163 -13.82 -4.55 -11.15
N SER A 164 -12.67 -4.44 -10.46
CA SER A 164 -12.05 -3.15 -10.17
C SER A 164 -11.59 -2.42 -11.44
N ALA A 165 -11.94 -1.14 -11.56
CA ALA A 165 -11.64 -0.27 -12.69
C ALA A 165 -10.16 0.18 -12.72
N GLY A 166 -9.77 0.93 -13.77
CA GLY A 166 -8.44 1.54 -13.88
C GLY A 166 -7.33 0.64 -14.45
N SER A 167 -7.67 -0.55 -14.96
CA SER A 167 -6.71 -1.53 -15.45
C SER A 167 -7.10 -2.09 -16.82
N THR A 168 -6.11 -2.47 -17.62
CA THR A 168 -6.30 -3.26 -18.85
C THR A 168 -6.80 -4.69 -18.58
N GLN A 169 -6.85 -5.10 -17.32
CA GLN A 169 -7.39 -6.39 -16.89
C GLN A 169 -8.88 -6.31 -16.48
N THR A 170 -9.46 -5.12 -16.31
CA THR A 170 -10.87 -4.95 -15.92
C THR A 170 -11.80 -5.66 -16.92
N GLY A 171 -12.75 -6.44 -16.42
CA GLY A 171 -13.66 -7.27 -17.21
C GLY A 171 -13.08 -8.61 -17.70
N THR A 172 -11.78 -8.88 -17.51
CA THR A 172 -11.18 -10.20 -17.83
C THR A 172 -11.44 -11.22 -16.72
N VAL A 173 -11.47 -12.51 -17.09
CA VAL A 173 -11.48 -13.63 -16.14
C VAL A 173 -10.03 -14.01 -15.81
N ARG A 174 -9.71 -14.14 -14.52
CA ARG A 174 -8.39 -14.56 -14.02
C ARG A 174 -8.52 -15.45 -12.79
N ALA A 175 -7.46 -16.20 -12.48
CA ALA A 175 -7.32 -16.82 -11.16
C ALA A 175 -7.22 -15.72 -10.08
N PHE A 176 -8.08 -15.80 -9.07
CA PHE A 176 -8.14 -14.85 -7.96
C PHE A 176 -6.90 -14.95 -7.07
N GLY A 177 -6.57 -13.83 -6.43
CA GLY A 177 -5.32 -13.59 -5.71
C GLY A 177 -5.34 -12.19 -5.09
N THR A 178 -4.20 -11.52 -5.08
CA THR A 178 -4.09 -10.13 -4.58
C THR A 178 -3.49 -9.20 -5.63
N ASP A 179 -3.67 -7.89 -5.45
CA ASP A 179 -2.77 -6.89 -6.03
C ASP A 179 -1.67 -6.52 -5.00
N CYS A 180 -0.86 -5.51 -5.29
CA CYS A 180 0.27 -5.15 -4.42
C CYS A 180 -0.17 -4.64 -3.03
N SER A 181 -1.16 -3.76 -2.94
CA SER A 181 -1.66 -3.30 -1.63
C SER A 181 -2.48 -4.36 -0.90
N GLY A 182 -3.17 -5.25 -1.62
CA GLY A 182 -3.84 -6.42 -1.05
C GLY A 182 -2.88 -7.48 -0.51
N PHE A 183 -1.72 -7.64 -1.14
CA PHE A 183 -0.61 -8.45 -0.64
C PHE A 183 -0.05 -7.87 0.67
N VAL A 184 0.19 -6.56 0.72
CA VAL A 184 0.64 -5.87 1.95
C VAL A 184 -0.37 -6.09 3.07
N LEU A 185 -1.65 -5.81 2.82
CA LEU A 185 -2.70 -5.87 3.83
C LEU A 185 -2.87 -7.30 4.40
N TRP A 186 -2.91 -8.33 3.56
CA TRP A 186 -2.98 -9.72 4.06
C TRP A 186 -1.75 -10.11 4.88
N SER A 187 -0.56 -9.71 4.44
CA SER A 187 0.71 -10.02 5.12
C SER A 187 0.79 -9.34 6.48
N MET A 188 0.29 -8.11 6.60
CA MET A 188 0.16 -7.40 7.87
C MET A 188 -0.86 -8.08 8.79
N ILE A 189 -2.08 -8.35 8.31
CA ILE A 189 -3.14 -9.06 9.08
C ILE A 189 -2.61 -10.38 9.66
N ASN A 190 -1.83 -11.14 8.88
CA ASN A 190 -1.32 -12.44 9.30
C ASN A 190 0.00 -12.37 10.08
N GLY A 191 0.82 -11.34 9.87
CA GLY A 191 2.04 -11.09 10.65
C GLY A 191 1.71 -10.66 12.08
N PHE A 192 0.90 -9.61 12.22
CA PHE A 192 0.46 -9.11 13.53
C PHE A 192 -0.28 -10.17 14.36
N TYR A 193 -1.08 -11.05 13.73
CA TYR A 193 -1.90 -12.03 14.44
C TYR A 193 -1.10 -13.13 15.14
N ASN A 194 0.00 -13.56 14.50
CA ASN A 194 0.82 -14.69 14.97
C ASN A 194 2.03 -14.25 15.82
N ALA A 195 2.23 -12.93 16.02
CA ALA A 195 3.45 -12.39 16.62
C ALA A 195 3.53 -12.55 18.15
N ASP A 196 2.39 -12.62 18.85
CA ASP A 196 2.31 -12.85 20.30
C ASP A 196 0.90 -13.31 20.70
N GLU A 197 0.80 -14.35 21.54
CA GLU A 197 -0.46 -14.81 22.14
C GLU A 197 -1.01 -13.81 23.18
N ASN A 198 -0.14 -12.95 23.73
CA ASN A 198 -0.46 -11.88 24.68
C ASN A 198 -0.65 -10.51 24.01
N SER A 199 -0.57 -10.45 22.67
CA SER A 199 -0.66 -9.22 21.89
C SER A 199 -1.88 -8.40 22.32
N PRO A 200 -1.77 -7.07 22.49
CA PRO A 200 -2.89 -6.20 22.83
C PRO A 200 -4.09 -6.35 21.88
N LEU A 201 -3.84 -6.71 20.61
CA LEU A 201 -4.88 -6.98 19.61
C LEU A 201 -5.53 -8.38 19.72
N ASN A 202 -4.92 -9.30 20.48
CA ASN A 202 -5.42 -10.65 20.75
C ASN A 202 -6.13 -10.78 22.12
N ARG A 203 -6.23 -9.70 22.91
CA ARG A 203 -6.87 -9.69 24.24
C ARG A 203 -8.38 -9.93 24.18
N GLU A 204 -8.95 -10.47 25.26
CA GLU A 204 -10.38 -10.83 25.35
C GLU A 204 -11.34 -9.64 25.16
N ASP A 205 -10.87 -8.40 25.35
CA ASP A 205 -11.61 -7.15 25.17
C ASP A 205 -11.47 -6.52 23.78
N ALA A 206 -10.50 -6.95 22.96
CA ALA A 206 -10.32 -6.51 21.57
C ALA A 206 -11.49 -6.93 20.65
N GLY A 207 -12.38 -7.80 21.15
CA GLY A 207 -13.55 -8.30 20.46
C GLY A 207 -13.25 -9.46 19.51
N SER A 208 -14.26 -9.87 18.72
CA SER A 208 -14.12 -10.98 17.78
C SER A 208 -13.01 -10.73 16.74
N THR A 209 -12.54 -11.79 16.07
CA THR A 209 -11.59 -11.73 14.93
C THR A 209 -11.91 -10.65 13.89
N GLN A 210 -13.19 -10.29 13.70
CA GLN A 210 -13.60 -9.20 12.82
C GLN A 210 -13.11 -7.82 13.27
N ALA A 211 -13.05 -7.56 14.58
CA ALA A 211 -12.56 -6.31 15.16
C ALA A 211 -11.02 -6.22 15.07
N TYR A 212 -10.31 -7.32 15.37
CA TYR A 212 -8.89 -7.48 15.10
C TYR A 212 -8.56 -7.11 13.63
N VAL A 213 -9.21 -7.78 12.66
CA VAL A 213 -9.01 -7.51 11.23
C VAL A 213 -9.36 -6.07 10.87
N GLN A 214 -10.43 -5.51 11.43
CA GLN A 214 -10.87 -4.14 11.15
C GLN A 214 -9.86 -3.10 11.64
N HIS A 215 -9.27 -3.29 12.83
CA HIS A 215 -8.23 -2.41 13.35
C HIS A 215 -6.98 -2.39 12.45
N ILE A 216 -6.54 -3.56 11.95
CA ILE A 216 -5.46 -3.61 10.95
C ILE A 216 -5.88 -2.94 9.63
N VAL A 217 -7.13 -3.11 9.18
CA VAL A 217 -7.66 -2.46 7.97
C VAL A 217 -7.69 -0.94 8.10
N GLU A 218 -8.05 -0.39 9.25
CA GLU A 218 -8.08 1.06 9.50
C GLU A 218 -6.68 1.66 9.53
N ASN A 219 -5.73 0.97 10.18
CA ASN A 219 -4.36 1.44 10.36
C ASN A 219 -3.39 1.07 9.23
N VAL A 220 -3.70 0.12 8.35
CA VAL A 220 -2.91 -0.19 7.14
C VAL A 220 -3.59 0.30 5.86
N GLY A 221 -4.89 0.06 5.72
CA GLY A 221 -5.69 0.47 4.56
C GLY A 221 -5.62 -0.46 3.35
N TYR A 222 -6.68 -0.43 2.53
CA TYR A 222 -6.83 -1.26 1.33
C TYR A 222 -5.96 -0.78 0.15
N GLY A 223 -5.86 0.53 -0.06
CA GLY A 223 -5.18 1.12 -1.20
C GLY A 223 -3.72 1.51 -0.91
N THR A 224 -2.87 1.52 -1.94
CA THR A 224 -1.50 2.03 -1.84
C THR A 224 -1.44 3.49 -1.36
N ALA A 225 -2.49 4.29 -1.61
CA ALA A 225 -2.60 5.65 -1.09
C ALA A 225 -2.85 5.70 0.43
N SER A 226 -3.71 4.81 0.95
CA SER A 226 -3.94 4.64 2.40
C SER A 226 -2.66 4.16 3.09
N GLN A 227 -2.01 3.15 2.53
CA GLN A 227 -0.76 2.58 3.07
C GLN A 227 0.40 3.62 3.08
N TRP A 228 0.41 4.57 2.13
CA TRP A 228 1.31 5.71 2.17
C TRP A 228 0.95 6.73 3.27
N GLY A 229 -0.34 7.03 3.42
CA GLY A 229 -0.83 7.98 4.43
C GLY A 229 -0.64 7.50 5.87
N ASN A 230 -0.83 6.21 6.10
CA ASN A 230 -0.68 5.54 7.40
C ASN A 230 0.77 5.09 7.68
N SER A 231 1.73 5.64 6.95
CA SER A 231 3.17 5.42 7.17
C SER A 231 3.93 6.74 7.10
N TYR A 232 5.15 6.76 7.64
CA TYR A 232 6.10 7.87 7.52
C TYR A 232 7.36 7.41 6.77
N GLU A 233 8.10 8.36 6.19
CA GLU A 233 9.31 8.09 5.40
C GLU A 233 10.52 7.86 6.31
N ILE A 234 11.34 6.86 5.97
CA ILE A 234 12.60 6.51 6.65
C ILE A 234 13.73 6.40 5.61
N SER A 235 14.99 6.38 6.04
CA SER A 235 16.11 6.12 5.13
C SER A 235 16.15 4.67 4.64
N ARG A 236 16.93 4.40 3.58
CA ARG A 236 17.19 3.03 3.09
C ARG A 236 18.06 2.25 4.06
N GLU A 237 18.80 2.94 4.92
CA GLU A 237 19.73 2.43 5.91
C GLU A 237 18.98 2.01 7.19
N GLU A 238 17.97 2.77 7.61
CA GLU A 238 17.07 2.45 8.74
C GLU A 238 16.03 1.38 8.41
N ALA A 239 15.92 0.97 7.15
CA ALA A 239 14.95 -0.01 6.67
C ALA A 239 15.19 -1.40 7.30
N LEU A 240 14.13 -1.96 7.89
CA LEU A 240 14.08 -3.24 8.56
C LEU A 240 12.96 -4.12 8.00
N PRO A 241 12.97 -5.45 8.26
CA PRO A 241 11.87 -6.33 7.89
C PRO A 241 10.52 -5.83 8.42
N GLY A 242 9.48 -5.93 7.59
CA GLY A 242 8.15 -5.35 7.84
C GLY A 242 7.97 -3.91 7.36
N ASP A 243 9.04 -3.17 7.03
CA ASP A 243 8.91 -1.85 6.43
C ASP A 243 8.46 -1.95 4.95
N LEU A 244 7.86 -0.87 4.42
CA LEU A 244 7.27 -0.83 3.09
C LEU A 244 8.18 -0.09 2.09
N LEU A 245 8.29 -0.61 0.87
CA LEU A 245 8.81 0.15 -0.27
C LEU A 245 7.70 0.58 -1.21
N PHE A 246 7.75 1.83 -1.70
CA PHE A 246 6.82 2.37 -2.70
C PHE A 246 7.54 2.89 -3.95
N TYR A 247 6.86 2.84 -5.10
CA TYR A 247 7.36 3.47 -6.34
C TYR A 247 7.23 4.99 -6.30
N ASN A 248 6.08 5.52 -5.88
CA ASN A 248 5.78 6.96 -5.97
C ASN A 248 5.09 7.48 -4.69
N ALA A 249 5.23 8.77 -4.43
CA ALA A 249 4.29 9.50 -3.58
C ALA A 249 2.93 9.66 -4.30
N PRO A 250 1.79 9.58 -3.58
CA PRO A 250 0.48 9.97 -4.10
C PRO A 250 0.49 11.38 -4.71
N GLY A 251 -0.16 11.56 -5.86
CA GLY A 251 -0.24 12.84 -6.56
C GLY A 251 1.05 13.26 -7.31
N GLY A 252 2.18 12.56 -7.16
CA GLY A 252 3.48 12.91 -7.75
C GLY A 252 3.61 12.73 -9.28
N GLY A 253 2.55 12.91 -10.05
CA GLY A 253 2.52 12.82 -11.53
C GLY A 253 2.67 11.40 -12.12
N GLY A 254 3.34 10.48 -11.41
CA GLY A 254 3.54 9.09 -11.82
C GLY A 254 2.27 8.24 -11.72
N GLY A 255 1.60 8.02 -12.85
CA GLY A 255 0.48 7.07 -12.94
C GLY A 255 0.90 5.63 -12.60
N ARG A 256 0.06 4.95 -11.81
CA ARG A 256 0.35 3.68 -11.10
C ARG A 256 1.39 3.84 -9.98
N ASN A 257 0.91 3.77 -8.74
CA ASN A 257 1.77 3.47 -7.60
C ASN A 257 1.84 1.95 -7.39
N HIS A 258 2.89 1.48 -6.72
CA HIS A 258 3.13 0.07 -6.41
C HIS A 258 3.87 -0.03 -5.08
N VAL A 259 3.68 -1.15 -4.37
CA VAL A 259 4.17 -1.34 -3.00
C VAL A 259 4.63 -2.78 -2.76
N GLY A 260 5.63 -2.95 -1.90
CA GLY A 260 6.13 -4.23 -1.41
C GLY A 260 6.57 -4.15 0.06
N ILE A 261 6.81 -5.31 0.68
CA ILE A 261 7.31 -5.44 2.05
C ILE A 261 8.78 -5.83 2.01
N VAL A 262 9.63 -5.09 2.73
CA VAL A 262 11.00 -5.48 3.05
C VAL A 262 10.95 -6.73 3.92
N ILE A 263 11.64 -7.80 3.50
CA ILE A 263 11.78 -9.02 4.29
C ILE A 263 13.19 -9.18 4.89
N GLY A 264 14.18 -8.44 4.39
CA GLY A 264 15.58 -8.55 4.81
C GLY A 264 16.53 -7.82 3.87
N ARG A 265 17.81 -8.22 3.88
CA ARG A 265 18.87 -7.71 2.99
C ARG A 265 19.71 -8.85 2.40
N GLU A 266 20.30 -8.60 1.22
CA GLU A 266 21.43 -9.40 0.73
C GLU A 266 22.73 -9.02 1.47
N ALA A 267 23.77 -9.85 1.32
CA ALA A 267 25.02 -9.72 2.07
C ALA A 267 25.87 -8.49 1.70
N ASP A 268 25.54 -7.78 0.62
CA ASP A 268 26.11 -6.49 0.22
C ASP A 268 25.33 -5.28 0.79
N GLY A 269 24.15 -5.52 1.39
CA GLY A 269 23.30 -4.52 2.03
C GLY A 269 22.05 -4.14 1.24
N ASP A 270 21.87 -4.61 0.00
CA ASP A 270 20.68 -4.31 -0.80
C ASP A 270 19.41 -4.89 -0.17
N LEU A 271 18.29 -4.16 -0.25
CA LEU A 271 17.03 -4.57 0.36
C LEU A 271 16.37 -5.69 -0.44
N ILE A 272 15.90 -6.73 0.24
CA ILE A 272 15.08 -7.80 -0.36
C ILE A 272 13.62 -7.52 -0.07
N VAL A 273 12.80 -7.48 -1.12
CA VAL A 273 11.39 -7.11 -1.05
C VAL A 273 10.50 -8.17 -1.69
N CYS A 274 9.44 -8.56 -0.96
CA CYS A 274 8.34 -9.33 -1.51
C CYS A 274 7.21 -8.40 -1.99
N HIS A 275 6.65 -8.68 -3.17
CA HIS A 275 5.46 -7.98 -3.69
C HIS A 275 4.68 -8.80 -4.72
N ASN A 276 3.37 -8.53 -4.85
CA ASN A 276 2.56 -9.15 -5.90
C ASN A 276 2.69 -8.37 -7.23
N SER A 277 3.45 -8.94 -8.16
CA SER A 277 3.84 -8.31 -9.41
C SER A 277 2.87 -8.64 -10.55
N SER A 278 2.32 -7.60 -11.19
CA SER A 278 1.46 -7.75 -12.36
C SER A 278 2.18 -8.28 -13.59
N SER A 279 3.48 -7.99 -13.75
CA SER A 279 4.30 -8.45 -14.88
C SER A 279 4.82 -9.88 -14.70
N ARG A 280 4.95 -10.37 -13.45
CA ARG A 280 5.24 -11.78 -13.14
C ARG A 280 4.00 -12.62 -12.83
N ASN A 281 2.82 -11.99 -12.75
CA ASN A 281 1.52 -12.60 -12.47
C ASN A 281 1.42 -13.31 -11.10
N GLY A 282 2.12 -12.81 -10.08
CA GLY A 282 2.07 -13.36 -8.72
C GLY A 282 3.06 -12.71 -7.76
N VAL A 283 3.05 -13.19 -6.52
CA VAL A 283 4.02 -12.76 -5.50
C VAL A 283 5.41 -13.25 -5.86
N ILE A 284 6.37 -12.32 -5.85
CA ILE A 284 7.80 -12.55 -6.10
C ILE A 284 8.62 -11.95 -4.98
N MET A 285 9.88 -12.38 -4.90
CA MET A 285 10.95 -11.77 -4.12
C MET A 285 11.97 -11.17 -5.10
N GLU A 286 12.49 -9.98 -4.81
CA GLU A 286 13.57 -9.35 -5.58
C GLU A 286 14.45 -8.44 -4.70
N ALA A 287 15.75 -8.39 -5.02
CA ALA A 287 16.69 -7.42 -4.45
C ALA A 287 16.56 -6.05 -5.14
N ILE A 288 16.62 -4.99 -4.35
CA ILE A 288 16.28 -3.62 -4.78
C ILE A 288 17.55 -2.77 -4.92
N SER A 289 18.33 -3.07 -5.95
CA SER A 289 19.57 -2.36 -6.28
C SER A 289 19.37 -0.93 -6.78
N GLU A 290 20.48 -0.22 -6.98
CA GLU A 290 20.51 1.13 -7.55
C GLU A 290 19.77 1.18 -8.90
N GLY A 291 18.90 2.17 -9.08
CA GLY A 291 18.05 2.30 -10.27
C GLY A 291 16.75 1.49 -10.24
N SER A 292 16.46 0.74 -9.17
CA SER A 292 15.16 0.09 -8.99
C SER A 292 13.98 1.11 -8.98
N SER A 293 12.79 0.62 -9.33
CA SER A 293 11.57 1.44 -9.34
C SER A 293 11.05 1.78 -7.94
N PHE A 294 11.44 1.03 -6.91
CA PHE A 294 11.16 1.36 -5.51
C PHE A 294 12.07 2.48 -5.03
N ARG A 295 11.48 3.64 -4.69
CA ARG A 295 12.18 4.88 -4.34
C ARG A 295 12.00 5.31 -2.89
N HIS A 296 10.85 5.03 -2.30
CA HIS A 296 10.48 5.53 -0.98
C HIS A 296 10.39 4.37 0.01
N VAL A 297 11.18 4.43 1.09
CA VAL A 297 11.08 3.51 2.22
C VAL A 297 10.16 4.14 3.26
N ARG A 298 9.19 3.39 3.78
CA ARG A 298 8.24 3.89 4.77
C ARG A 298 7.93 2.87 5.86
N ARG A 299 7.71 3.34 7.08
CA ARG A 299 7.26 2.53 8.22
C ARG A 299 5.83 2.87 8.59
N LEU A 300 4.99 1.85 8.77
CA LEU A 300 3.61 2.00 9.24
C LEU A 300 3.61 2.48 10.70
N TYR A 301 2.75 3.44 11.06
CA TYR A 301 2.68 3.92 12.45
C TYR A 301 2.34 2.78 13.43
N LEU A 302 1.38 1.92 13.05
CA LEU A 302 1.00 0.73 13.82
C LEU A 302 2.17 -0.25 14.05
N LEU A 303 3.17 -0.29 13.16
CA LEU A 303 4.30 -1.19 13.35
C LEU A 303 5.24 -0.71 14.47
N ASP A 304 5.38 0.60 14.69
CA ASP A 304 6.13 1.09 15.86
C ASP A 304 5.27 1.00 17.13
N GLU A 305 3.98 1.30 17.07
CA GLU A 305 3.02 1.13 18.17
C GLU A 305 3.06 -0.29 18.77
N LEU A 306 2.93 -1.32 17.92
CA LEU A 306 2.98 -2.72 18.33
C LEU A 306 4.40 -3.24 18.67
N LEU A 307 5.46 -2.46 18.41
CA LEU A 307 6.82 -2.80 18.83
C LEU A 307 7.17 -2.15 20.17
N ASP A 308 6.73 -0.92 20.41
CA ASP A 308 6.86 -0.26 21.73
C ASP A 308 6.06 -1.05 22.79
N GLU A 309 4.83 -1.50 22.48
CA GLU A 309 4.02 -2.38 23.34
C GLU A 309 4.67 -3.74 23.66
N GLN A 310 5.64 -4.21 22.87
CA GLN A 310 6.41 -5.43 23.17
C GLN A 310 7.60 -5.18 24.13
N THR A 311 7.75 -3.97 24.69
CA THR A 311 8.89 -3.59 25.55
C THR A 311 8.52 -3.10 26.96
N GLU A 312 7.23 -3.10 27.34
CA GLU A 312 6.74 -2.76 28.69
C GLU A 312 6.49 -3.98 29.60
#